data_AF-A0A7S1L1Y1-F1
#
_entry.id   AF-A0A7S1L1Y1-F1
#
_cell.length_a   1.000
_cell.length_b   1.000
_cell.length_c   1.000
_cell.angle_alpha   90.00
_cell.angle_beta   90.00
_cell.angle_gamma   90.00
#
_symmetry.space_group_name_H-M   'P 1'
#
loop_
_entity.id
_entity.type
_entity.pdbx_description
1 polymer ?
#
loop_
_entity_poly.entity_id
_entity_poly.type
_entity_poly.pdbx_seq_one_letter_code
_entity_poly.pdbx_strand_id
1 'polypeptide(L)'
;MTSCAAGTAIKCLAQAGIQRPIGATPDLSSNGEERAEEISAWLSDNSDVIDSDRWVAIDYLPLYESLPREHVVVTEGSVGLTAELADEAIGKLCNLPMDLCRYRESRLGGC
;
A
#
# COMPACT_ATOMS: atom_id res chain seq x y z
N MET A 1 -8.09 23.42 11.04
CA MET A 1 -6.65 23.41 10.71
C MET A 1 -6.32 22.02 10.22
N THR A 2 -6.47 21.76 8.93
CA THR A 2 -6.33 20.40 8.38
C THR A 2 -5.66 20.48 7.02
N SER A 3 -4.71 19.57 6.80
CA SER A 3 -4.19 19.15 5.49
C SER A 3 -3.14 20.05 4.79
N CYS A 4 -1.94 20.12 5.36
CA CYS A 4 -0.71 20.28 4.55
C CYS A 4 -0.04 18.94 4.20
N ALA A 5 -0.28 17.87 4.96
CA ALA A 5 0.43 16.60 4.80
C ALA A 5 0.03 15.83 3.52
N ALA A 6 -1.27 15.77 3.19
CA ALA A 6 -1.75 15.03 2.02
C ALA A 6 -1.26 15.65 0.69
N GLY A 7 -1.21 16.99 0.61
CA GLY A 7 -0.72 17.70 -0.57
C GLY A 7 0.78 17.48 -0.84
N THR A 8 1.57 17.29 0.22
CA THR A 8 3.01 16.99 0.11
C THR A 8 3.24 15.55 -0.32
N ALA A 9 2.51 14.58 0.26
CA ALA A 9 2.62 13.17 -0.11
C ALA A 9 2.31 12.94 -1.60
N ILE A 10 1.24 13.54 -2.12
CA ILE A 10 0.88 13.46 -3.54
C ILE A 10 1.99 14.01 -4.45
N LYS A 11 2.62 15.12 -4.06
CA LYS A 11 3.71 15.72 -4.83
C LYS A 11 4.96 14.83 -4.82
N CYS A 12 5.30 14.25 -3.67
CA CYS A 12 6.44 13.35 -3.55
C CYS A 12 6.24 12.08 -4.40
N LEU A 13 5.03 11.51 -4.39
CA LEU A 13 4.69 10.35 -5.23
C LEU A 13 4.81 10.69 -6.73
N ALA A 14 4.29 11.84 -7.15
CA ALA A 14 4.41 12.29 -8.53
C ALA A 14 5.87 12.53 -8.95
N GLN A 15 6.69 13.12 -8.07
CA GLN A 15 8.13 13.33 -8.32
C GLN A 15 8.90 12.00 -8.44
N ALA A 16 8.46 10.97 -7.73
CA ALA A 16 9.02 9.62 -7.82
C ALA A 16 8.48 8.81 -9.01
N GLY A 17 7.62 9.39 -9.86
CA GLY A 17 6.97 8.67 -10.97
C GLY A 17 5.94 7.63 -10.53
N ILE A 18 5.50 7.68 -9.27
CA ILE A 18 4.51 6.76 -8.70
C ILE A 18 3.11 7.32 -8.99
N GLN A 19 2.22 6.47 -9.52
CA GLN A 19 0.83 6.85 -9.72
C GLN A 19 0.19 7.23 -8.38
N ARG A 20 -0.75 8.19 -8.42
CA ARG A 20 -1.44 8.62 -7.20
C ARG A 20 -2.18 7.43 -6.60
N PRO A 21 -2.21 7.29 -5.26
CA PRO A 21 -3.04 6.29 -4.61
C PRO A 21 -4.49 6.49 -5.04
N ILE A 22 -5.18 5.39 -5.35
CA ILE A 22 -6.59 5.41 -5.78
C ILE A 22 -7.47 5.91 -4.62
N GLY A 23 -7.09 5.63 -3.38
CA GLY A 23 -7.69 6.21 -2.19
C GLY A 23 -6.95 5.81 -0.91
N ALA A 24 -7.58 6.12 0.22
CA ALA A 24 -7.18 5.64 1.53
C ALA A 24 -8.44 5.15 2.25
N THR A 25 -8.31 4.07 3.02
CA THR A 25 -9.39 3.58 3.87
C THR A 25 -9.55 4.54 5.06
N PRO A 26 -10.77 4.98 5.37
CA PRO A 26 -10.99 5.80 6.57
C PRO A 26 -10.63 4.97 7.80
N ASP A 27 -10.04 5.58 8.83
CA ASP A 27 -9.82 4.95 10.14
C ASP A 27 -11.03 5.28 11.01
N LEU A 28 -12.08 4.47 10.87
CA LEU A 28 -13.31 4.56 11.66
C LEU A 28 -13.23 3.64 12.89
N SER A 29 -12.21 2.79 12.94
CA SER A 29 -12.05 1.76 13.93
C SER A 29 -11.78 2.34 15.32
N SER A 30 -12.57 1.91 16.30
CA SER A 30 -12.31 2.28 17.71
C SER A 30 -11.33 1.32 18.40
N ASN A 31 -11.16 0.12 17.84
CA ASN A 31 -10.40 -0.99 18.43
C ASN A 31 -9.65 -1.89 17.41
N GLY A 32 -9.57 -1.48 16.13
CA GLY A 32 -8.79 -2.20 15.10
C GLY A 32 -9.41 -3.48 14.52
N GLU A 33 -10.39 -4.10 15.17
CA GLU A 33 -11.15 -5.24 14.60
C GLU A 33 -11.95 -4.82 13.35
N GLU A 34 -12.42 -3.57 13.33
CA GLU A 34 -13.16 -2.96 12.22
C GLU A 34 -12.25 -2.65 11.02
N ARG A 35 -10.92 -2.68 11.19
CA ARG A 35 -9.96 -2.23 10.17
C ARG A 35 -9.96 -3.11 8.93
N ALA A 36 -10.04 -4.43 9.11
CA ALA A 36 -10.12 -5.36 7.99
C ALA A 36 -11.45 -5.25 7.24
N GLU A 37 -12.54 -4.95 7.95
CA GLU A 37 -13.86 -4.71 7.37
C GLU A 37 -13.88 -3.42 6.54
N GLU A 38 -13.27 -2.35 7.05
CA GLU A 38 -13.09 -1.09 6.31
C GLU A 38 -12.32 -1.29 5.00
N ILE A 39 -11.22 -2.04 5.06
CA ILE A 39 -10.43 -2.38 3.87
C ILE A 39 -11.28 -3.19 2.89
N SER A 40 -12.00 -4.20 3.37
CA SER A 40 -12.86 -5.04 2.53
C SER A 40 -14.00 -4.26 1.88
N ALA A 41 -14.64 -3.36 2.63
CA ALA A 41 -15.68 -2.46 2.13
C ALA A 41 -15.12 -1.51 1.07
N TRP A 42 -13.96 -0.91 1.32
CA TRP A 42 -13.31 -0.03 0.35
C TRP A 42 -12.94 -0.77 -0.94
N LEU A 43 -12.40 -1.99 -0.84
CA LEU A 43 -12.09 -2.82 -2.01
C LEU A 43 -13.35 -3.14 -2.82
N SER A 44 -14.47 -3.46 -2.15
CA SER A 44 -15.76 -3.72 -2.80
C SER A 44 -16.28 -2.48 -3.54
N ASP A 45 -16.25 -1.32 -2.88
CA ASP A 45 -16.76 -0.06 -3.40
C ASP A 45 -15.93 0.52 -4.56
N ASN A 46 -14.67 0.10 -4.69
CA ASN A 46 -13.72 0.56 -5.71
C ASN A 46 -13.32 -0.55 -6.69
N SER A 47 -14.13 -1.61 -6.80
CA SER A 47 -13.85 -2.80 -7.62
C SER A 47 -13.70 -2.51 -9.13
N ASP A 48 -14.18 -1.35 -9.60
CA ASP A 48 -14.06 -0.88 -10.98
C ASP A 48 -12.69 -0.23 -11.29
N VAL A 49 -11.97 0.21 -10.26
CA VAL A 49 -10.67 0.89 -10.39
C VAL A 49 -9.49 0.10 -9.82
N ILE A 50 -9.77 -0.97 -9.05
CA ILE A 50 -8.76 -1.90 -8.53
C ILE A 50 -8.50 -3.01 -9.55
N ASP A 51 -7.23 -3.28 -9.83
CA ASP A 51 -6.82 -4.50 -10.50
C ASP A 51 -6.98 -5.64 -9.50
N SER A 52 -7.95 -6.55 -9.74
CA SER A 52 -8.59 -7.43 -8.73
C SER A 52 -7.63 -8.12 -7.74
N ASP A 53 -6.43 -8.49 -8.18
CA ASP A 53 -5.42 -9.18 -7.36
C ASP A 53 -4.17 -8.33 -7.06
N ARG A 54 -4.15 -7.04 -7.39
CA ARG A 54 -2.96 -6.17 -7.24
C ARG A 54 -3.25 -5.00 -6.31
N TRP A 55 -3.37 -5.33 -5.03
CA TRP A 55 -3.51 -4.36 -3.95
C TRP A 55 -2.65 -4.79 -2.75
N VAL A 56 -2.34 -3.83 -1.88
CA VAL A 56 -1.64 -4.09 -0.62
C VAL A 56 -2.13 -3.10 0.44
N ALA A 57 -2.50 -3.61 1.60
CA ALA A 57 -2.76 -2.84 2.80
C ALA A 57 -1.45 -2.70 3.59
N ILE A 58 -1.06 -1.45 3.86
CA ILE A 58 0.07 -1.11 4.74
C ILE A 58 -0.54 -0.57 6.02
N ASP A 59 -0.41 -1.30 7.12
CA ASP A 59 -1.04 -0.94 8.39
C ASP A 59 -0.12 -1.29 9.57
N TYR A 60 -0.37 -0.75 10.76
CA TYR A 60 0.37 -1.16 11.96
C TYR A 60 -0.30 -2.33 12.69
N LEU A 61 -1.57 -2.62 12.36
CA LEU A 61 -2.30 -3.77 12.88
C LEU A 61 -2.00 -5.04 12.07
N PRO A 62 -1.79 -6.19 12.72
CA PRO A 62 -1.63 -7.47 12.02
C PRO A 62 -3.00 -8.01 11.56
N LEU A 63 -3.42 -7.64 10.35
CA LEU A 63 -4.74 -7.97 9.80
C LEU A 63 -4.88 -9.40 9.24
N TYR A 64 -3.93 -10.29 9.53
CA TYR A 64 -3.80 -11.61 8.88
C TYR A 64 -4.88 -12.62 9.26
N GLU A 65 -5.68 -12.33 10.29
CA GLU A 65 -6.82 -13.18 10.66
C GLU A 65 -8.02 -12.95 9.72
N SER A 66 -8.09 -11.77 9.10
CA SER A 66 -9.22 -11.34 8.27
C SER A 66 -8.86 -11.09 6.81
N LEU A 67 -7.58 -10.81 6.51
CA LEU A 67 -7.08 -10.55 5.16
C LEU A 67 -5.93 -11.50 4.78
N PRO A 68 -5.79 -11.86 3.49
CA PRO A 68 -4.69 -12.69 3.03
C PRO A 68 -3.33 -12.02 3.26
N ARG A 69 -2.32 -12.80 3.69
CA ARG A 69 -0.98 -12.28 4.06
C ARG A 69 -0.25 -11.64 2.88
N GLU A 70 -0.51 -12.13 1.67
CA GLU A 70 -0.02 -11.61 0.41
C GLU A 70 -0.45 -10.17 0.14
N HIS A 71 -1.49 -9.68 0.82
CA HIS A 71 -2.00 -8.32 0.67
C HIS A 71 -1.77 -7.44 1.91
N VAL A 72 -1.05 -7.88 2.93
CA VAL A 72 -0.89 -7.12 4.18
C VAL A 72 0.58 -6.93 4.53
N VAL A 73 1.06 -5.70 4.61
CA VAL A 73 2.38 -5.32 5.15
C VAL A 73 2.17 -4.63 6.49
N VAL A 74 2.77 -5.19 7.54
CA VAL A 74 2.64 -4.66 8.90
C VAL A 74 3.84 -3.76 9.22
N THR A 75 3.53 -2.54 9.62
CA THR A 75 4.50 -1.53 10.07
C THR A 75 4.57 -1.48 11.59
N GLU A 76 5.65 -0.95 12.14
CA GLU A 76 5.70 -0.59 13.56
C GLU A 76 5.23 0.86 13.70
N GLY A 77 4.24 1.14 14.56
CA GLY A 77 3.66 2.49 14.67
C GLY A 77 4.66 3.61 15.04
N SER A 78 5.77 3.26 15.69
CA SER A 78 6.85 4.19 16.06
C SER A 78 7.84 4.46 14.92
N VAL A 79 7.94 3.56 13.93
CA VAL A 79 8.93 3.58 12.84
C VAL A 79 8.27 3.93 11.50
N GLY A 80 7.06 3.42 11.27
CA GLY A 80 6.32 3.55 10.03
C GLY A 80 6.83 2.61 8.93
N LEU A 81 6.69 3.05 7.67
CA LEU A 81 7.10 2.29 6.48
C LEU A 81 8.61 2.44 6.25
N THR A 82 9.38 1.41 6.58
CA THR A 82 10.83 1.36 6.27
C THR A 82 11.07 1.03 4.80
N ALA A 83 12.33 1.16 4.34
CA ALA A 83 12.71 0.78 2.99
C ALA A 83 12.46 -0.71 2.72
N GLU A 84 12.75 -1.57 3.69
CA GLU A 84 12.54 -3.01 3.59
C GLU A 84 11.04 -3.36 3.47
N LEU A 85 10.18 -2.68 4.23
CA LEU A 85 8.74 -2.86 4.16
C LEU A 85 8.15 -2.28 2.86
N ALA A 86 8.76 -1.21 2.32
CA ALA A 86 8.40 -0.70 1.00
C ALA A 86 8.75 -1.70 -0.10
N ASP A 87 9.93 -2.33 -0.04
CA ASP A 87 10.33 -3.39 -0.97
C ASP A 87 9.41 -4.61 -0.87
N GLU A 88 8.98 -4.99 0.33
CA GLU A 88 7.98 -6.04 0.56
C GLU A 88 6.64 -5.70 -0.10
N ALA A 89 6.13 -4.48 0.10
CA ALA A 89 4.88 -4.03 -0.50
C ALA A 89 4.95 -4.05 -2.04
N ILE A 90 6.07 -3.61 -2.61
CA ILE A 90 6.31 -3.66 -4.06
C ILE A 90 6.35 -5.11 -4.56
N GLY A 91 7.04 -6.01 -3.85
CA GLY A 91 7.09 -7.43 -4.18
C GLY A 91 5.70 -8.06 -4.26
N LYS A 92 4.86 -7.78 -3.25
CA LYS A 92 3.46 -8.22 -3.20
C LYS A 92 2.63 -7.69 -4.37
N LEU A 93 2.70 -6.39 -4.66
CA LEU A 93 1.98 -5.78 -5.80
C LEU A 93 2.40 -6.34 -7.16
N CYS A 94 3.67 -6.73 -7.29
CA CYS A 94 4.19 -7.22 -8.55
C CYS A 94 3.88 -8.70 -8.81
N ASN A 95 3.37 -9.47 -7.84
CA ASN A 95 3.32 -10.94 -7.89
C ASN A 95 4.68 -11.54 -8.30
N LEU A 96 5.77 -10.83 -7.99
CA LEU A 96 7.12 -11.25 -8.37
C LEU A 96 7.70 -12.07 -7.22
N PRO A 97 8.41 -13.18 -7.51
CA PRO A 97 9.44 -13.66 -6.61
C PRO A 97 10.34 -12.46 -6.27
N MET A 98 10.58 -12.20 -4.98
CA MET A 98 11.32 -11.03 -4.46
C MET A 98 12.65 -10.74 -5.18
N ASP A 99 13.23 -11.72 -5.88
CA ASP A 99 14.46 -11.59 -6.66
C ASP A 99 14.31 -10.87 -8.02
N LEU A 100 13.10 -10.68 -8.56
CA LEU A 100 12.90 -10.11 -9.90
C LEU A 100 12.60 -8.61 -9.94
N CYS A 101 12.27 -7.98 -8.81
CA CYS A 101 11.94 -6.55 -8.82
C CYS A 101 13.17 -5.65 -9.09
N ARG A 102 14.38 -6.15 -8.80
CA ARG A 102 15.64 -5.49 -9.17
C ARG A 102 15.92 -5.46 -10.69
N TYR A 103 15.18 -6.21 -11.51
CA TYR A 103 15.46 -6.33 -12.94
C TYR A 103 14.80 -5.22 -13.78
N ARG A 104 13.88 -4.43 -13.22
CA ARG A 104 13.12 -3.41 -13.97
C ARG A 104 13.81 -2.04 -14.01
N GLU A 105 14.74 -1.75 -13.10
CA GLU A 105 15.58 -0.54 -13.15
C GLU A 105 16.60 -0.59 -14.30
N SER A 106 16.98 -1.79 -14.77
CA SER A 106 17.98 -1.94 -15.84
C SER A 106 17.48 -1.53 -17.24
N ARG A 107 16.17 -1.33 -17.44
CA ARG A 107 15.59 -0.99 -18.76
C ARG A 107 15.24 0.47 -18.96
N LEU A 108 15.34 1.31 -17.93
CA LEU A 108 15.08 2.76 -18.05
C LEU A 108 16.36 3.61 -18.09
N GLY A 109 17.53 3.01 -17.90
CA GLY A 109 18.84 3.67 -18.01
C GLY A 109 19.49 3.58 -19.40
N GLY A 110 18.69 3.67 -20.47
CA GLY A 110 19.18 3.54 -21.85
C GLY A 110 18.59 4.59 -22.78
N CYS A 111 18.98 5.85 -22.58
CA CYS A 111 19.00 6.92 -23.58
C CYS A 111 20.21 7.82 -23.30
#